data_AF-A0A1C0YJB1-F1
#
_entry.id   AF-A0A1C0YJB1-F1
#
_cell.length_a   1.000
_cell.length_b   1.000
_cell.length_c   1.000
_cell.angle_alpha   90.00
_cell.angle_beta   90.00
_cell.angle_gamma   90.00
#
_symmetry.space_group_name_H-M   'P 1'
#
loop_
_entity.id
_entity.type
_entity.pdbx_description
1 polymer ?
#
loop_
_entity_poly.entity_id
_entity_poly.type
_entity_poly.pdbx_seq_one_letter_code
_entity_poly.pdbx_strand_id
1 'polypeptide(L)'
;MNFFKRLRYTIEADVQQILDKKERKNPITLLNHYLKQAEVQTKETASCLERQRQLQEQFAQALKENEKMLMKRREQLELVQYAGEEDLLAFAQQEVATYTERQMQLEQSLEQVTHDYFTLEQKYEQMKHKLKDMKVRQLQLMGKENVVRAHHKMDGVLKTHETNDQSFAEMEQYIDQLSDRIDADYSVTTFEQRLEQISRRQQTETTLDKQ
;
A
#
# COMPACT_ATOMS: atom_id res chain seq x y z
N MET A 1 -5.53 -16.13 13.72
CA MET A 1 -6.44 -15.00 14.06
C MET A 1 -5.73 -14.04 15.02
N ASN A 2 -6.03 -12.73 14.91
CA ASN A 2 -5.87 -11.69 15.96
C ASN A 2 -4.65 -10.75 16.01
N PHE A 3 -3.76 -10.63 15.01
CA PHE A 3 -2.75 -9.54 15.04
C PHE A 3 -3.34 -8.20 14.57
N PHE A 4 -4.00 -8.16 13.40
CA PHE A 4 -4.66 -6.96 12.89
C PHE A 4 -5.86 -6.51 13.75
N LYS A 5 -6.57 -7.46 14.38
CA LYS A 5 -7.64 -7.14 15.34
C LYS A 5 -7.08 -6.60 16.66
N ARG A 6 -5.97 -7.16 17.18
CA ARG A 6 -5.25 -6.56 18.33
C ARG A 6 -4.76 -5.16 18.01
N LEU A 7 -4.22 -4.92 16.81
CA LEU A 7 -3.79 -3.58 16.37
C LEU A 7 -4.96 -2.58 16.38
N ARG A 8 -6.14 -2.95 15.89
CA ARG A 8 -7.33 -2.07 15.92
C ARG A 8 -7.84 -1.80 17.34
N TYR A 9 -7.92 -2.82 18.19
CA TYR A 9 -8.43 -2.69 19.56
C TYR A 9 -7.45 -1.95 20.49
N THR A 10 -6.14 -2.12 20.29
CA THR A 10 -5.13 -1.34 21.02
C THR A 10 -5.18 0.13 20.60
N ILE A 11 -5.41 0.46 19.32
CA ILE A 11 -5.54 1.86 18.87
C ILE A 11 -6.75 2.54 19.53
N GLU A 12 -7.93 1.91 19.58
CA GLU A 12 -9.13 2.51 20.20
C GLU A 12 -9.00 2.64 21.73
N ALA A 13 -8.52 1.60 22.41
CA ALA A 13 -8.38 1.61 23.87
C ALA A 13 -7.25 2.54 24.35
N ASP A 14 -6.09 2.53 23.68
CA ASP A 14 -4.97 3.42 24.03
C ASP A 14 -5.25 4.86 23.65
N VAL A 15 -5.98 5.17 22.57
CA VAL A 15 -6.36 6.57 22.26
C VAL A 15 -7.27 7.13 23.36
N GLN A 16 -8.24 6.35 23.85
CA GLN A 16 -9.15 6.81 24.91
C GLN A 16 -8.43 6.93 26.27
N GLN A 17 -7.51 6.01 26.58
CA GLN A 17 -6.83 5.95 27.89
C GLN A 17 -5.56 6.82 27.97
N ILE A 18 -4.94 7.17 26.83
CA ILE A 18 -3.74 8.03 26.74
C ILE A 18 -4.12 9.52 26.64
N LEU A 19 -5.34 9.85 26.21
CA LEU A 19 -5.86 11.23 26.31
C LEU A 19 -5.95 11.71 27.78
N ASP A 20 -6.09 10.79 28.75
CA ASP A 20 -6.20 11.10 30.17
C ASP A 20 -4.85 11.29 30.90
N LYS A 21 -3.73 10.87 30.32
CA LYS A 21 -2.40 10.97 30.98
C LYS A 21 -1.48 11.96 30.27
N LYS A 22 -1.56 13.19 30.78
CA LYS A 22 -0.63 14.35 30.85
C LYS A 22 0.86 14.27 30.42
N GLU A 23 1.31 13.35 29.58
CA GLU A 23 2.63 13.41 28.96
C GLU A 23 2.50 13.36 27.43
N ARG A 24 2.69 14.54 26.85
CA ARG A 24 2.69 14.85 25.41
C ARG A 24 3.71 14.00 24.64
N LYS A 25 3.41 12.73 24.34
CA LYS A 25 4.12 12.04 23.25
C LYS A 25 3.64 12.67 21.95
N ASN A 26 4.54 13.38 21.25
CA ASN A 26 4.20 14.04 19.99
C ASN A 26 3.61 12.98 19.04
N PRO A 27 2.34 13.11 18.60
CA PRO A 27 1.68 12.12 17.75
C PRO A 27 2.43 11.88 16.43
N ILE A 28 3.24 12.85 15.99
CA ILE A 28 4.11 12.73 14.82
C ILE A 28 5.26 11.76 15.08
N THR A 29 5.88 11.79 16.26
CA THR A 29 6.96 10.87 16.63
C THR A 29 6.47 9.41 16.65
N LEU A 30 5.28 9.18 17.18
CA LEU A 30 4.65 7.87 17.19
C LEU A 30 4.33 7.39 15.76
N LEU A 31 3.76 8.26 14.92
CA LEU A 31 3.47 7.94 13.52
C LEU A 31 4.76 7.63 12.73
N ASN A 32 5.83 8.39 12.94
CA ASN A 32 7.13 8.17 12.30
C ASN A 32 7.70 6.78 12.65
N HIS A 33 7.57 6.37 13.92
CA HIS A 33 7.99 5.04 14.35
C HIS A 33 7.23 3.94 13.62
N TYR A 34 5.91 4.04 13.55
CA TYR A 34 5.08 3.06 12.83
C TYR A 34 5.35 3.05 11.33
N LEU A 35 5.57 4.23 10.73
CA LEU A 35 5.89 4.34 9.32
C LEU A 35 7.20 3.61 9.00
N LYS A 36 8.23 3.77 9.84
CA LYS A 36 9.49 3.04 9.70
C LYS A 36 9.30 1.52 9.83
N GLN A 37 8.51 1.06 10.80
CA GLN A 37 8.20 -0.36 10.95
C GLN A 37 7.45 -0.92 9.75
N ALA A 38 6.45 -0.20 9.24
CA ALA A 38 5.69 -0.59 8.07
C ALA A 38 6.57 -0.64 6.82
N GLU A 39 7.53 0.26 6.65
CA GLU A 39 8.51 0.21 5.55
C GLU A 39 9.38 -1.04 5.62
N VAL A 40 9.86 -1.42 6.80
CA VAL A 40 10.66 -2.64 7.00
C VAL A 40 9.83 -3.88 6.66
N GLN A 41 8.63 -4.00 7.21
CA GLN A 41 7.75 -5.15 6.96
C GLN A 41 7.34 -5.26 5.48
N THR A 42 7.14 -4.12 4.81
CA THR A 42 6.83 -4.10 3.37
C THR A 42 8.02 -4.63 2.56
N LYS A 43 9.26 -4.23 2.90
CA LYS A 43 10.47 -4.75 2.25
C LYS A 43 10.68 -6.25 2.48
N GLU A 44 10.44 -6.72 3.71
CA GLU A 44 10.52 -8.15 4.03
C GLU A 44 9.49 -8.95 3.21
N THR A 45 8.28 -8.44 3.10
CA THR A 45 7.21 -9.05 2.28
C THR A 45 7.60 -9.12 0.80
N ALA A 46 8.22 -8.06 0.25
CA ALA A 46 8.75 -8.08 -1.11
C ALA A 46 9.80 -9.18 -1.31
N SER A 47 10.70 -9.37 -0.33
CA SER A 47 11.69 -10.44 -0.38
C SER A 47 11.05 -11.83 -0.31
N CYS A 48 10.01 -12.02 0.49
CA CYS A 48 9.24 -13.28 0.50
C CYS A 48 8.53 -13.54 -0.83
N LEU A 49 7.94 -12.51 -1.44
CA LEU A 49 7.28 -12.61 -2.74
C LEU A 49 8.26 -13.04 -3.83
N GLU A 50 9.48 -12.48 -3.84
CA GLU A 50 10.52 -12.87 -4.78
C GLU A 50 10.97 -14.33 -4.58
N ARG A 51 11.10 -14.79 -3.33
CA ARG A 51 11.39 -16.21 -3.07
C ARG A 51 10.27 -17.12 -3.56
N GLN A 52 9.01 -16.72 -3.36
CA GLN A 52 7.86 -17.50 -3.83
C GLN A 52 7.82 -17.58 -5.36
N ARG A 53 8.18 -16.49 -6.06
CA ARG A 53 8.34 -16.47 -7.53
C ARG A 53 9.39 -17.47 -8.00
N GLN A 54 10.56 -17.47 -7.36
CA GLN A 54 11.64 -18.40 -7.70
C GLN A 54 11.23 -19.86 -7.44
N LEU A 55 10.51 -20.12 -6.36
CA LEU A 55 10.00 -21.46 -6.06
C LEU A 55 8.99 -21.94 -7.11
N GLN A 56 8.10 -21.04 -7.56
CA GLN A 56 7.16 -21.32 -8.65
C GLN A 56 7.89 -21.69 -9.95
N GLU A 57 8.94 -20.93 -10.32
CA GLU A 57 9.77 -21.21 -11.49
C GLU A 57 10.46 -22.58 -11.38
N GLN A 58 10.98 -22.93 -10.21
CA GLN A 58 11.60 -24.23 -9.95
C GLN A 58 10.62 -25.39 -10.09
N PHE A 59 9.41 -25.27 -9.54
CA PHE A 59 8.37 -26.29 -9.70
C PHE A 59 7.95 -26.44 -11.16
N ALA A 60 7.78 -25.33 -11.90
CA ALA A 60 7.44 -25.36 -13.31
C ALA A 60 8.55 -26.04 -14.15
N GLN A 61 9.82 -25.77 -13.84
CA GLN A 61 10.94 -26.42 -14.50
C GLN A 61 10.98 -27.93 -14.18
N ALA A 62 10.84 -28.30 -12.91
CA ALA A 62 10.84 -29.70 -12.48
C ALA A 62 9.68 -30.48 -13.12
N LEU A 63 8.50 -29.88 -13.24
CA LEU A 63 7.34 -30.46 -13.92
C LEU A 63 7.67 -30.74 -15.40
N LYS A 64 8.21 -29.74 -16.11
CA LYS A 64 8.60 -29.88 -17.52
C LYS A 64 9.66 -30.97 -17.74
N GLU A 65 10.61 -31.10 -16.82
CA GLU A 65 11.63 -32.16 -16.87
C GLU A 65 11.01 -33.54 -16.60
N ASN A 66 10.08 -33.62 -15.64
CA ASN A 66 9.35 -34.84 -15.32
C ASN A 66 8.46 -35.30 -16.49
N GLU A 67 7.74 -34.38 -17.16
CA GLU A 67 6.93 -34.68 -18.34
C GLU A 67 7.75 -35.28 -19.48
N LYS A 68 8.93 -34.72 -19.76
CA LYS A 68 9.86 -35.27 -20.76
C LYS A 68 10.29 -36.69 -20.41
N MET A 69 10.62 -36.93 -19.14
CA MET A 69 11.01 -38.26 -18.68
C MET A 69 9.85 -39.24 -18.73
N LEU A 70 8.64 -38.82 -18.36
CA LEU A 70 7.44 -39.64 -18.43
C LEU A 70 7.14 -40.04 -19.88
N MET A 71 7.20 -39.10 -20.82
CA MET A 71 7.05 -39.39 -22.25
C MET A 71 8.06 -40.45 -22.72
N LYS A 72 9.34 -40.28 -22.37
CA LYS A 72 10.39 -41.26 -22.68
C LYS A 72 10.10 -42.64 -22.07
N ARG A 73 9.63 -42.72 -20.82
CA ARG A 73 9.28 -44.00 -20.18
C ARG A 73 8.07 -44.66 -20.82
N ARG A 74 7.10 -43.89 -21.32
CA ARG A 74 5.95 -44.41 -22.08
C ARG A 74 6.39 -45.03 -23.40
N GLU A 75 7.24 -44.35 -24.17
CA GLU A 75 7.82 -44.90 -25.40
C GLU A 75 8.60 -46.21 -25.14
N GLN A 76 9.36 -46.27 -24.04
CA GLN A 76 10.09 -47.48 -23.65
C GLN A 76 9.15 -48.63 -23.25
N LEU A 77 8.05 -48.32 -22.56
CA LEU A 77 7.02 -49.31 -22.21
C LEU A 77 6.38 -49.89 -23.47
N GLU A 78 6.03 -49.06 -24.46
CA GLU A 78 5.48 -49.51 -25.74
C GLU A 78 6.46 -50.41 -26.50
N LEU A 79 7.74 -50.07 -26.51
CA LEU A 79 8.79 -50.90 -27.12
C LEU A 79 8.91 -52.27 -26.45
N VAL A 80 8.91 -52.31 -25.12
CA VAL A 80 8.99 -53.58 -24.36
C VAL A 80 7.74 -54.44 -24.59
N GLN A 81 6.56 -53.82 -24.65
CA GLN A 81 5.31 -54.51 -25.00
C GLN A 81 5.37 -55.14 -26.40
N TYR A 82 5.93 -54.43 -27.37
CA TYR A 82 6.13 -54.95 -28.72
C TYR A 82 7.15 -56.09 -28.77
N ALA A 83 8.24 -56.00 -27.99
CA ALA A 83 9.28 -57.01 -27.92
C ALA A 83 8.84 -58.30 -27.18
N GLY A 84 7.78 -58.23 -26.35
CA GLY A 84 7.26 -59.39 -25.62
C GLY A 84 8.14 -59.85 -24.46
N GLU A 85 9.04 -59.00 -23.95
CA GLU A 85 9.88 -59.32 -22.80
C GLU A 85 9.16 -59.03 -21.47
N GLU A 86 8.51 -60.06 -20.90
CA GLU A 86 7.70 -59.94 -19.68
C GLU A 86 8.48 -59.42 -18.46
N ASP A 87 9.74 -59.81 -18.32
CA ASP A 87 10.60 -59.38 -17.20
C ASP A 87 10.85 -57.86 -17.20
N LEU A 88 10.98 -57.26 -18.40
CA LEU A 88 11.15 -55.82 -18.56
C LEU A 88 9.83 -55.06 -18.49
N LEU A 89 8.71 -55.72 -18.80
CA LEU A 89 7.40 -55.09 -18.86
C LEU A 89 6.97 -54.55 -17.49
N ALA A 90 7.10 -55.38 -16.44
CA ALA A 90 6.74 -54.99 -15.08
C ALA A 90 7.55 -53.77 -14.61
N PHE A 91 8.85 -53.75 -14.90
CA PHE A 91 9.72 -52.63 -14.54
C PHE A 91 9.38 -51.34 -15.31
N ALA A 92 9.12 -51.44 -16.61
CA ALA A 92 8.73 -50.28 -17.42
C ALA A 92 7.39 -49.68 -16.96
N GLN A 93 6.41 -50.52 -16.60
CA GLN A 93 5.13 -50.07 -16.03
C GLN A 93 5.33 -49.34 -14.70
N GLN A 94 6.18 -49.87 -13.82
CA GLN A 94 6.49 -49.24 -12.54
C GLN A 94 7.16 -47.88 -12.71
N GLU A 95 8.09 -47.74 -13.66
CA GLU A 95 8.73 -46.45 -13.98
C GLU A 95 7.68 -45.44 -14.46
N VAL A 96 6.81 -45.81 -15.41
CA VAL A 96 5.74 -44.92 -15.90
C VAL A 96 4.81 -44.49 -14.75
N ALA A 97 4.42 -45.42 -13.88
CA ALA A 97 3.58 -45.12 -12.72
C ALA A 97 4.28 -44.12 -11.77
N THR A 98 5.55 -44.35 -11.46
CA THR A 98 6.36 -43.48 -10.58
C THR A 98 6.48 -42.06 -11.12
N TYR A 99 6.76 -41.91 -12.42
CA TYR A 99 6.84 -40.58 -13.04
C TYR A 99 5.45 -39.91 -13.12
N THR A 100 4.38 -40.67 -13.37
CA THR A 100 3.00 -40.15 -13.39
C THR A 100 2.57 -39.62 -12.01
N GLU A 101 2.87 -40.37 -10.94
CA GLU A 101 2.58 -39.91 -9.58
C GLU A 101 3.36 -38.63 -9.24
N ARG A 102 4.65 -38.58 -9.60
CA ARG A 102 5.47 -37.38 -9.41
C ARG A 102 4.93 -36.19 -10.20
N GLN A 103 4.46 -36.39 -11.43
CA GLN A 103 3.84 -35.34 -12.24
C GLN A 103 2.65 -34.72 -11.49
N MET A 104 1.73 -35.56 -11.00
CA MET A 104 0.54 -35.12 -10.27
C MET A 104 0.91 -34.31 -9.01
N GLN A 105 1.91 -34.77 -8.25
CA GLN A 105 2.39 -34.04 -7.06
C GLN A 105 3.00 -32.67 -7.43
N LEU A 106 3.74 -32.59 -8.53
CA LEU A 106 4.35 -31.35 -9.01
C LEU A 106 3.28 -30.37 -9.52
N GLU A 107 2.27 -30.85 -10.25
CA GLU A 107 1.13 -30.05 -10.72
C GLU A 107 0.36 -29.45 -9.54
N GLN A 108 0.02 -30.28 -8.55
CA GLN A 108 -0.66 -29.81 -7.33
C GLN A 108 0.17 -28.78 -6.57
N SER A 109 1.47 -29.03 -6.42
CA SER A 109 2.38 -28.09 -5.73
C SER A 109 2.48 -26.77 -6.49
N LEU A 110 2.54 -26.80 -7.82
CA LEU A 110 2.61 -25.61 -8.65
C LEU A 110 1.32 -24.78 -8.55
N GLU A 111 0.15 -25.42 -8.56
CA GLU A 111 -1.14 -24.76 -8.35
C GLU A 111 -1.19 -24.05 -6.99
N GLN A 112 -0.80 -24.76 -5.93
CA GLN A 112 -0.79 -24.21 -4.57
C GLN A 112 0.17 -23.02 -4.45
N VAL A 113 1.40 -23.16 -4.95
CA VAL A 113 2.40 -22.09 -4.93
C VAL A 113 1.92 -20.86 -5.71
N THR A 114 1.22 -21.06 -6.83
CA THR A 114 0.65 -19.98 -7.64
C THR A 114 -0.46 -19.25 -6.89
N HIS A 115 -1.34 -19.98 -6.20
CA HIS A 115 -2.38 -19.39 -5.37
C HIS A 115 -1.80 -18.57 -4.20
N ASP A 116 -0.80 -19.14 -3.51
CA ASP A 116 -0.12 -18.48 -2.40
C ASP A 116 0.63 -17.22 -2.87
N TYR A 117 1.27 -17.29 -4.04
CA TYR A 117 1.93 -16.14 -4.66
C TYR A 117 0.96 -14.98 -4.89
N PHE A 118 -0.18 -15.25 -5.53
CA PHE A 118 -1.19 -14.23 -5.81
C PHE A 118 -1.76 -13.62 -4.52
N THR A 119 -2.01 -14.45 -3.50
CA THR A 119 -2.46 -13.98 -2.20
C THR A 119 -1.44 -13.07 -1.52
N LEU A 120 -0.15 -13.40 -1.63
CA LEU A 120 0.93 -12.58 -1.08
C LEU A 120 1.09 -11.27 -1.84
N GLU A 121 0.97 -11.30 -3.16
CA GLU A 121 1.01 -10.12 -4.03
C GLU A 121 -0.10 -9.12 -3.67
N GLN A 122 -1.34 -9.59 -3.52
CA GLN A 122 -2.46 -8.73 -3.11
C GLN A 122 -2.20 -8.05 -1.76
N LYS A 123 -1.69 -8.79 -0.78
CA LYS A 123 -1.37 -8.24 0.55
C LYS A 123 -0.22 -7.24 0.48
N TYR A 124 0.79 -7.51 -0.35
CA TYR A 124 1.91 -6.61 -0.57
C TYR A 124 1.44 -5.27 -1.17
N GLU A 125 0.57 -5.28 -2.17
CA GLU A 125 0.00 -4.05 -2.73
C GLU A 125 -0.86 -3.29 -1.71
N GLN A 126 -1.67 -3.98 -0.91
CA GLN A 126 -2.42 -3.37 0.19
C GLN A 126 -1.49 -2.69 1.21
N MET A 127 -0.35 -3.30 1.54
CA MET A 127 0.64 -2.70 2.43
C MET A 127 1.26 -1.43 1.82
N LYS A 128 1.57 -1.44 0.52
CA LYS A 128 2.06 -0.24 -0.20
C LYS A 128 1.06 0.90 -0.17
N HIS A 129 -0.23 0.63 -0.37
CA HIS A 129 -1.28 1.64 -0.26
C HIS A 129 -1.36 2.23 1.15
N LYS A 130 -1.42 1.38 2.19
CA LYS A 130 -1.44 1.86 3.58
C LYS A 130 -0.21 2.69 3.94
N LEU A 131 0.96 2.33 3.42
CA LEU A 131 2.19 3.11 3.62
C LEU A 131 2.05 4.53 3.04
N LYS A 132 1.48 4.66 1.84
CA LYS A 132 1.22 5.96 1.21
C LYS A 132 0.21 6.77 2.03
N ASP A 133 -0.87 6.13 2.49
CA ASP A 133 -1.88 6.80 3.31
C ASP A 133 -1.29 7.32 4.63
N MET A 134 -0.42 6.54 5.27
CA MET A 134 0.29 6.96 6.48
C MET A 134 1.23 8.14 6.22
N LYS A 135 1.93 8.19 5.07
CA LYS A 135 2.75 9.34 4.65
C LYS A 135 1.90 10.60 4.45
N VAL A 136 0.73 10.47 3.83
CA VAL A 136 -0.22 11.60 3.70
C VAL A 136 -0.68 12.07 5.08
N ARG A 137 -1.03 11.15 5.98
CA ARG A 137 -1.42 11.47 7.36
C ARG A 137 -0.30 12.19 8.12
N GLN A 138 0.95 11.78 7.91
CA GLN A 138 2.13 12.42 8.51
C GLN A 138 2.24 13.89 8.08
N LEU A 139 2.12 14.17 6.78
CA LEU A 139 2.13 15.55 6.26
C LEU A 139 0.99 16.39 6.83
N GLN A 140 -0.22 15.83 6.93
CA GLN A 140 -1.37 16.50 7.54
C GLN A 140 -1.13 16.85 9.01
N LEU A 141 -0.53 15.95 9.80
CA LEU A 141 -0.22 16.21 11.21
C LEU A 141 0.86 17.28 11.36
N MET A 142 1.90 17.26 10.53
CA MET A 142 2.94 18.30 10.52
C MET A 142 2.34 19.68 10.17
N GLY A 143 1.43 19.73 9.19
CA GLY A 143 0.71 20.96 8.85
C GLY A 143 -0.11 21.51 10.02
N LYS A 144 -0.85 20.64 10.72
CA LYS A 144 -1.62 21.04 11.92
C LYS A 144 -0.72 21.50 13.07
N GLU A 145 0.39 20.80 13.32
CA GLU A 145 1.36 21.20 14.34
C GLU A 145 1.94 22.59 14.04
N ASN A 146 2.28 22.86 12.77
CA ASN A 146 2.78 24.16 12.35
C ASN A 146 1.78 25.29 12.63
N VAL A 147 0.49 25.08 12.32
CA VAL A 147 -0.58 26.04 12.59
C VAL A 147 -0.73 26.28 14.09
N VAL A 148 -0.82 25.22 14.90
CA VAL A 148 -0.94 25.34 16.37
C VAL A 148 0.27 26.06 16.97
N ARG A 149 1.48 25.75 16.50
CA ARG A 149 2.71 26.40 16.97
C ARG A 149 2.78 27.87 16.55
N ALA A 150 2.28 28.21 15.37
CA ALA A 150 2.18 29.59 14.90
C ALA A 150 1.20 30.39 15.76
N HIS A 151 -0.01 29.88 15.99
CA HIS A 151 -0.99 30.51 16.88
C HIS A 151 -0.43 30.73 18.29
N HIS A 152 0.18 29.71 18.91
CA HIS A 152 0.77 29.86 20.24
C HIS A 152 1.89 30.92 20.30
N LYS A 153 2.69 31.07 19.23
CA LYS A 153 3.70 32.14 19.15
C LYS A 153 3.06 33.51 18.99
N MET A 154 2.05 33.63 18.12
CA MET A 154 1.29 34.86 17.89
C MET A 154 0.58 35.32 19.16
N ASP A 155 -0.14 34.42 19.84
CA ASP A 155 -0.80 34.70 21.12
C ASP A 155 0.20 35.15 22.20
N GLY A 156 1.41 34.57 22.21
CA GLY A 156 2.48 34.98 23.10
C GLY A 156 2.94 36.42 22.86
N VAL A 157 3.12 36.81 21.58
CA VAL A 157 3.51 38.17 21.18
C VAL A 157 2.40 39.17 21.48
N LEU A 158 1.14 38.83 21.15
CA LEU A 158 -0.03 39.66 21.42
C LEU A 158 -0.20 39.92 22.93
N LYS A 159 -0.05 38.89 23.77
CA LYS A 159 -0.11 39.03 25.24
C LYS A 159 1.04 39.83 25.84
N THR A 160 2.22 39.83 25.20
CA THR A 160 3.33 40.71 25.62
C THR A 160 3.14 42.18 25.20
N HIS A 161 2.21 42.49 24.31
CA HIS A 161 1.92 43.86 23.87
C HIS A 161 0.85 44.57 24.71
N GLU A 162 0.05 43.87 25.52
CA GLU A 162 -0.94 44.50 26.43
C GLU A 162 -0.31 45.34 27.56
N THR A 163 1.02 45.33 27.73
CA THR A 163 1.71 46.15 28.75
C THR A 163 2.44 47.38 28.21
N ASN A 164 2.44 47.64 26.90
CA ASN A 164 3.13 48.78 26.28
C ASN A 164 2.25 49.47 25.23
N ASP A 165 1.26 50.19 25.72
CA ASP A 165 0.15 50.86 25.01
C ASP A 165 0.52 51.92 23.94
N GLN A 166 1.80 52.24 23.71
CA GLN A 166 2.20 53.26 22.73
C GLN A 166 2.62 52.69 21.35
N SER A 167 2.84 51.38 21.22
CA SER A 167 3.22 50.74 19.95
C SER A 167 2.02 50.31 19.09
N PHE A 168 0.80 50.47 19.61
CA PHE A 168 -0.44 49.97 19.00
C PHE A 168 -0.91 50.81 17.79
N ALA A 169 -0.69 52.12 17.79
CA ALA A 169 -1.13 53.00 16.70
C ALA A 169 -0.39 52.74 15.37
N GLU A 170 0.89 52.35 15.43
CA GLU A 170 1.66 51.92 14.25
C GLU A 170 1.26 50.52 13.77
N MET A 171 0.75 49.67 14.68
CA MET A 171 0.26 48.34 14.37
C MET A 171 -1.16 48.36 13.78
N GLU A 172 -2.02 49.29 14.19
CA GLU A 172 -3.33 49.56 13.57
C GLU A 172 -3.17 49.96 12.10
N GLN A 173 -2.21 50.85 11.77
CA GLN A 173 -1.91 51.19 10.38
C GLN A 173 -1.38 49.99 9.56
N TYR A 174 -0.68 49.04 10.20
CA TYR A 174 -0.21 47.82 9.54
C TYR A 174 -1.32 46.76 9.40
N ILE A 175 -2.25 46.70 10.35
CA ILE A 175 -3.42 45.80 10.34
C ILE A 175 -4.51 46.32 9.38
N ASP A 176 -4.70 47.62 9.23
CA ASP A 176 -5.59 48.20 8.20
C ASP A 176 -5.06 47.89 6.79
N GLN A 177 -3.74 47.98 6.58
CA GLN A 177 -3.10 47.58 5.32
C GLN A 177 -3.14 46.06 5.06
N LEU A 178 -3.22 45.24 6.12
CA LEU A 178 -3.40 43.79 6.01
C LEU A 178 -4.88 43.42 5.79
N SER A 179 -5.82 44.16 6.39
CA SER A 179 -7.27 43.94 6.27
C SER A 179 -7.78 44.39 4.91
N ASP A 180 -7.26 45.48 4.33
CA ASP A 180 -7.52 45.82 2.92
C ASP A 180 -7.06 44.72 1.94
N ARG A 181 -6.13 43.85 2.35
CA ARG A 181 -5.68 42.68 1.56
C ARG A 181 -6.37 41.37 1.95
N ILE A 182 -7.02 41.30 3.11
CA ILE A 182 -7.74 40.13 3.62
C ILE A 182 -9.25 40.26 3.41
N ASP A 183 -9.81 41.47 3.27
CA ASP A 183 -11.17 41.72 2.73
C ASP A 183 -11.24 41.49 1.21
N ALA A 184 -10.08 41.37 0.55
CA ALA A 184 -9.93 40.61 -0.71
C ALA A 184 -9.98 39.08 -0.47
N ASP A 185 -10.60 38.71 0.64
CA ASP A 185 -11.11 37.45 1.11
C ASP A 185 -11.68 36.63 -0.06
N TYR A 186 -11.28 35.36 -0.08
CA TYR A 186 -12.26 34.36 0.30
C TYR A 186 -13.63 34.48 -0.37
N SER A 187 -13.63 34.50 -1.70
CA SER A 187 -14.76 33.99 -2.45
C SER A 187 -14.26 33.09 -3.57
N VAL A 188 -14.90 31.93 -3.64
CA VAL A 188 -14.75 30.89 -4.66
C VAL A 188 -13.62 29.89 -4.40
N THR A 189 -14.04 28.78 -3.80
CA THR A 189 -13.27 27.54 -3.78
C THR A 189 -12.79 27.18 -5.19
N THR A 190 -11.55 26.73 -5.32
CA THR A 190 -10.92 26.34 -6.60
C THR A 190 -11.70 25.24 -7.35
N PHE A 191 -12.64 24.59 -6.68
CA PHE A 191 -13.56 23.60 -7.24
C PHE A 191 -14.76 24.23 -7.97
N GLU A 192 -15.40 25.27 -7.41
CA GLU A 192 -16.54 25.95 -8.03
C GLU A 192 -16.14 26.73 -9.30
N GLN A 193 -14.99 27.42 -9.26
CA GLN A 193 -14.41 28.07 -10.45
C GLN A 193 -14.07 27.07 -11.57
N ARG A 194 -13.59 25.87 -11.21
CA ARG A 194 -13.29 24.81 -12.20
C ARG A 194 -14.57 24.22 -12.79
N LEU A 195 -15.62 24.04 -12.00
CA LEU A 195 -16.92 23.59 -12.49
C LEU A 195 -17.58 24.62 -13.43
N GLU A 196 -17.46 25.91 -13.12
CA GLU A 196 -18.01 26.98 -13.96
C GLU A 196 -17.24 27.16 -15.28
N GLN A 197 -15.92 26.93 -15.29
CA GLN A 197 -15.15 26.92 -16.54
C GLN A 197 -15.48 25.72 -17.44
N ILE A 198 -15.72 24.54 -16.86
CA ILE A 198 -16.15 23.35 -17.60
C ILE A 198 -17.55 23.56 -18.19
N SER A 199 -18.49 24.12 -17.42
CA SER A 199 -19.85 24.38 -17.91
C SER A 199 -19.88 25.41 -19.05
N ARG A 200 -19.06 26.47 -18.97
CA ARG A 200 -18.95 27.49 -20.03
C ARG A 200 -18.31 26.95 -21.31
N ARG A 201 -17.29 26.09 -21.22
CA ARG A 201 -16.68 25.45 -22.42
C ARG A 201 -17.62 24.50 -23.14
N GLN A 202 -18.43 23.73 -22.41
CA GLN A 202 -19.44 22.87 -23.03
C GLN A 202 -20.54 23.66 -23.75
N GLN A 203 -20.89 24.85 -23.23
CA GLN A 203 -21.88 25.73 -23.88
C GLN A 203 -21.35 26.36 -25.18
N THR A 204 -20.06 26.73 -25.25
CA THR A 204 -19.47 27.31 -26.47
C THR A 204 -19.18 26.28 -27.57
N GLU A 205 -18.80 25.05 -27.23
CA GLU A 205 -18.62 23.97 -28.23
C GLU A 205 -19.96 23.55 -28.85
N THR A 206 -21.06 23.57 -28.08
CA THR A 206 -22.41 23.25 -28.61
C THR A 206 -22.95 24.32 -29.57
N THR A 207 -22.41 25.54 -29.53
CA THR A 207 -22.80 26.65 -30.43
C THR A 207 -21.96 26.76 -31.71
N LEU A 208 -20.77 26.15 -31.76
CA LEU A 208 -19.90 26.18 -32.95
C LEU A 208 -20.23 25.07 -33.95
N ASP A 209 -20.85 23.97 -33.52
CA ASP A 209 -21.26 22.84 -34.39
C ASP A 209 -22.66 23.05 -35.04
N LYS A 210 -23.21 24.26 -34.94
CA LYS A 210 -24.51 24.66 -35.52
C LYS A 210 -24.42 25.88 -36.45
N GLN A 211 -23.25 26.16 -37.01
CA GLN A 211 -23.08 27.10 -38.13
C GLN A 211 -22.49 26.39 -39.34
#